data_AF-A0A086LIM4-F1
#
_entry.id   AF-A0A086LIM4-F1
#
_cell.length_a   1.000
_cell.length_b   1.000
_cell.length_c   1.000
_cell.angle_alpha   90.00
_cell.angle_beta   90.00
_cell.angle_gamma   90.00
#
_symmetry.space_group_name_H-M   'P 1'
#
loop_
_entity.id
_entity.type
_entity.pdbx_description
1 polymer ?
#
loop_
_entity_poly.entity_id
_entity_poly.type
_entity_poly.pdbx_seq_one_letter_code
_entity_poly.pdbx_strand_id
1 'polypeptide(L)'
;GWLRCSALSVLSDKATMLGIAGAVSEYNKTPWGEVKPVEAIRLPLLGAGHFRGHRSLDSIGRANAVAVEAAITRFDPRVELQFMYEPSDAAFRGLMEYERKFKFPQRD
;
A
#
# COMPACT_ATOMS: atom_id res chain seq x y z
N GLY A 1 -6.08 -25.42 0.66
CA GLY A 1 -6.35 -24.77 -0.64
C GLY A 1 -6.31 -23.26 -0.53
N TRP A 2 -7.32 -22.63 0.09
CA TRP A 2 -7.54 -21.18 0.02
C TRP A 2 -6.63 -20.30 0.91
N LEU A 3 -6.31 -20.73 2.13
CA LEU A 3 -5.45 -19.96 3.06
C LEU A 3 -4.03 -19.69 2.52
N ARG A 4 -3.47 -20.62 1.75
CA ARG A 4 -2.14 -20.47 1.12
C ARG A 4 -2.13 -19.43 -0.01
N CYS A 5 -3.19 -19.37 -0.82
CA CYS A 5 -3.28 -18.38 -1.91
C CYS A 5 -3.47 -16.96 -1.37
N SER A 6 -4.27 -16.77 -0.32
CA SER A 6 -4.47 -15.47 0.32
C SER A 6 -3.17 -14.95 0.95
N ALA A 7 -2.42 -15.79 1.67
CA ALA A 7 -1.14 -15.40 2.27
C ALA A 7 -0.10 -15.01 1.20
N LEU A 8 -0.03 -15.74 0.08
CA LEU A 8 0.87 -15.41 -1.03
C LEU A 8 0.53 -14.06 -1.66
N SER A 9 -0.77 -13.75 -1.79
CA SER A 9 -1.21 -12.45 -2.33
C SER A 9 -0.84 -11.28 -1.42
N VAL A 10 -0.98 -11.44 -0.09
CA VAL A 10 -0.58 -10.41 0.88
C VAL A 10 0.94 -10.20 0.91
N LEU A 11 1.73 -11.26 0.76
CA LEU A 11 3.19 -11.16 0.67
C LEU A 11 3.62 -10.41 -0.59
N SER A 12 2.96 -10.67 -1.73
CA SER A 12 3.23 -9.97 -3.00
C SER A 12 2.85 -8.49 -2.94
N ASP A 13 1.69 -8.16 -2.34
CA ASP A 13 1.20 -6.79 -2.21
C ASP A 13 2.17 -5.97 -1.30
N LYS A 14 2.65 -6.57 -0.20
CA LYS A 14 3.70 -5.98 0.67
C LYS A 14 5.02 -5.73 -0.06
N ALA A 15 5.54 -6.74 -0.75
CA ALA A 15 6.81 -6.61 -1.48
C ALA A 15 6.74 -5.51 -2.54
N THR A 16 5.59 -5.37 -3.20
CA THR A 16 5.35 -4.34 -4.21
C THR A 16 5.39 -2.94 -3.59
N MET A 17 4.69 -2.72 -2.47
CA MET A 17 4.69 -1.41 -1.81
C MET A 17 6.05 -1.04 -1.21
N LEU A 18 6.78 -2.03 -0.66
CA LEU A 18 8.17 -1.86 -0.23
C LEU A 18 9.08 -1.45 -1.40
N GLY A 19 8.88 -2.05 -2.58
CA GLY A 19 9.60 -1.68 -3.79
C GLY A 19 9.33 -0.23 -4.20
N ILE A 20 8.07 0.20 -4.17
CA ILE A 20 7.67 1.58 -4.52
C ILE A 20 8.30 2.59 -3.54
N ALA A 21 8.05 2.42 -2.24
CA ALA A 21 8.56 3.34 -1.23
C ALA A 21 10.10 3.32 -1.16
N GLY A 22 10.71 2.14 -1.29
CA GLY A 22 12.15 1.98 -1.33
C GLY A 22 12.78 2.67 -2.54
N ALA A 23 12.20 2.51 -3.74
CA ALA A 23 12.67 3.18 -4.94
C ALA A 23 12.63 4.71 -4.81
N VAL A 24 11.55 5.26 -4.25
CA VAL A 24 11.46 6.70 -3.97
C VAL A 24 12.49 7.14 -2.93
N SER A 25 12.63 6.38 -1.84
CA SER A 25 13.59 6.67 -0.77
C SER A 25 15.02 6.71 -1.30
N GLU A 26 15.42 5.73 -2.12
CA GLU A 26 16.76 5.66 -2.70
C GLU A 26 16.96 6.71 -3.80
N TYR A 27 15.96 6.95 -4.65
CA TYR A 27 16.02 8.01 -5.66
C TYR A 27 16.26 9.38 -5.03
N ASN A 28 15.51 9.71 -3.98
CA ASN A 28 15.61 11.00 -3.29
C ASN A 28 16.97 11.23 -2.60
N LYS A 29 17.76 10.17 -2.35
CA LYS A 29 19.12 10.28 -1.80
C LYS A 29 20.19 10.51 -2.86
N THR A 30 19.83 10.41 -4.15
CA THR A 30 20.77 10.60 -5.25
C THR A 30 20.94 12.09 -5.59
N PRO A 31 22.00 12.49 -6.33
CA PRO A 31 22.12 13.86 -6.83
C PRO A 31 20.93 14.30 -7.70
N TRP A 32 20.22 13.36 -8.33
CA TRP A 32 19.00 13.66 -9.08
C TRP A 32 17.85 14.07 -8.15
N GLY A 33 17.73 13.40 -7.00
CA GLY A 33 16.76 13.69 -5.97
C GLY A 33 16.99 15.02 -5.25
N GLU A 34 18.25 15.47 -5.17
CA GLU A 34 18.56 16.83 -4.66
C GLU A 34 18.00 17.93 -5.57
N VAL A 35 18.03 17.70 -6.89
CA VAL A 35 17.54 18.68 -7.88
C VAL A 35 16.04 18.53 -8.15
N LYS A 36 15.52 17.31 -8.13
CA LYS A 36 14.13 16.97 -8.45
C LYS A 36 13.60 15.93 -7.46
N PRO A 37 13.33 16.31 -6.20
CA PRO A 37 12.82 15.38 -5.22
C PRO A 37 11.43 14.87 -5.60
N VAL A 38 11.16 13.60 -5.29
CA VAL A 38 9.81 13.07 -5.28
C VAL A 38 9.20 13.37 -3.92
N GLU A 39 8.34 14.39 -3.88
CA GLU A 39 7.66 14.87 -2.67
C GLU A 39 6.31 14.20 -2.43
N ALA A 40 5.68 13.68 -3.49
CA ALA A 40 4.43 12.95 -3.43
C ALA A 40 4.40 11.81 -4.43
N ILE A 41 3.72 10.70 -4.09
CA ILE A 41 3.39 9.63 -5.04
C ILE A 41 1.88 9.45 -5.13
N ARG A 42 1.39 9.39 -6.37
CA ARG A 42 -0.01 9.13 -6.68
C ARG A 42 -0.19 7.68 -7.12
N LEU A 43 -0.93 6.91 -6.35
CA LEU A 43 -1.08 5.46 -6.48
C LEU A 43 -2.52 5.10 -6.86
N PRO A 44 -2.74 4.20 -7.83
CA PRO A 44 -4.01 3.50 -7.96
C PRO A 44 -4.14 2.41 -6.88
N LEU A 45 -5.31 1.77 -6.79
CA LEU A 45 -5.44 0.51 -6.06
C LEU A 45 -4.74 -0.61 -6.86
N LEU A 46 -3.48 -0.89 -6.52
CA LEU A 46 -2.67 -1.91 -7.19
C LEU A 46 -3.31 -3.30 -7.10
N GLY A 47 -3.25 -4.07 -8.19
CA GLY A 47 -3.91 -5.37 -8.29
C GLY A 47 -5.42 -5.30 -8.58
N ALA A 48 -6.02 -4.11 -8.65
CA ALA A 48 -7.40 -3.93 -9.14
C ALA A 48 -7.48 -3.99 -10.68
N GLY A 49 -8.64 -3.66 -11.24
CA GLY A 49 -8.88 -3.70 -12.68
C GLY A 49 -8.75 -5.12 -13.26
N HIS A 50 -8.08 -5.26 -14.40
CA HIS A 50 -7.86 -6.55 -15.06
C HIS A 50 -7.03 -7.54 -14.21
N PHE A 51 -6.16 -7.04 -13.34
CA PHE A 51 -5.25 -7.86 -12.54
C PHE A 51 -5.93 -8.57 -11.36
N ARG A 52 -7.16 -8.19 -11.00
CA ARG A 52 -7.82 -8.71 -9.80
C ARG A 52 -8.28 -10.16 -9.95
N GLY A 53 -8.52 -10.63 -11.17
CA GLY A 53 -9.15 -11.92 -11.42
C GLY A 53 -10.44 -12.08 -10.59
N HIS A 54 -10.47 -13.09 -9.72
CA HIS A 54 -11.60 -13.35 -8.82
C HIS A 54 -11.47 -12.71 -7.42
N ARG A 55 -10.41 -11.94 -7.13
CA ARG A 55 -10.25 -11.25 -5.84
C ARG A 55 -11.28 -10.13 -5.68
N SER A 56 -11.82 -9.99 -4.48
CA SER A 56 -12.69 -8.87 -4.12
C SER A 56 -11.87 -7.59 -3.90
N LEU A 57 -12.44 -6.44 -4.25
CA LEU A 57 -11.80 -5.13 -4.03
C LEU A 57 -11.54 -4.88 -2.54
N ASP A 58 -12.44 -5.30 -1.64
CA ASP A 58 -12.21 -5.22 -0.20
C ASP A 58 -10.97 -5.98 0.27
N SER A 59 -10.72 -7.18 -0.30
CA SER A 59 -9.53 -7.97 0.05
C SER A 59 -8.24 -7.29 -0.41
N ILE A 60 -8.29 -6.62 -1.56
CA ILE A 60 -7.17 -5.87 -2.13
C ILE A 60 -6.94 -4.60 -1.31
N GLY A 61 -8.01 -3.87 -0.95
CA GLY A 61 -7.95 -2.69 -0.09
C GLY A 61 -7.30 -2.97 1.26
N ARG A 62 -7.69 -4.06 1.93
CA ARG A 62 -7.05 -4.49 3.18
C ARG A 62 -5.58 -4.87 2.99
N ALA A 63 -5.25 -5.60 1.92
CA ALA A 63 -3.87 -5.99 1.64
C ALA A 63 -3.00 -4.75 1.35
N ASN A 64 -3.51 -3.79 0.58
CA ASN A 64 -2.87 -2.51 0.30
C ASN A 64 -2.62 -1.71 1.59
N ALA A 65 -3.60 -1.61 2.49
CA ALA A 65 -3.43 -0.88 3.76
C ALA A 65 -2.29 -1.45 4.62
N VAL A 66 -2.23 -2.77 4.76
CA VAL A 66 -1.14 -3.44 5.50
C VAL A 66 0.21 -3.27 4.78
N ALA A 67 0.22 -3.26 3.44
CA ALA A 67 1.42 -3.05 2.66
C ALA A 67 1.95 -1.60 2.78
N VAL A 68 1.05 -0.62 2.82
CA VAL A 68 1.38 0.80 3.04
C VAL A 68 2.00 1.00 4.41
N GLU A 69 1.41 0.44 5.48
CA GLU A 69 1.99 0.56 6.81
C GLU A 69 3.39 -0.07 6.87
N ALA A 70 3.56 -1.28 6.35
CA ALA A 70 4.89 -1.92 6.33
C ALA A 70 5.94 -1.08 5.59
N ALA A 71 5.55 -0.40 4.50
CA ALA A 71 6.45 0.45 3.73
C ALA A 71 6.80 1.76 4.46
N ILE A 72 5.80 2.41 5.08
CA ILE A 72 6.01 3.62 5.88
C ILE A 72 6.91 3.29 7.08
N THR A 73 6.60 2.25 7.84
CA THR A 73 7.39 1.81 9.00
C THR A 73 8.84 1.48 8.62
N ARG A 74 9.07 0.94 7.41
CA ARG A 74 10.42 0.54 6.97
C ARG A 74 11.29 1.70 6.49
N PHE A 75 10.70 2.67 5.79
CA PHE A 75 11.45 3.71 5.07
C PHE A 75 11.26 5.11 5.64
N ASP A 76 10.28 5.31 6.53
CA ASP A 76 9.84 6.62 7.05
C ASP A 76 9.86 7.71 5.97
N PRO A 77 9.17 7.48 4.84
CA PRO A 77 9.36 8.34 3.70
C PRO A 77 8.70 9.69 3.99
N ARG A 78 9.42 10.79 3.75
CA ARG A 78 8.86 12.17 3.77
C ARG A 78 7.83 12.42 2.65
N VAL A 79 7.57 11.41 1.83
CA VAL A 79 6.72 11.49 0.65
C VAL A 79 5.25 11.43 1.05
N GLU A 80 4.43 12.30 0.47
CA GLU A 80 2.98 12.22 0.62
C GLU A 80 2.41 11.07 -0.23
N LEU A 81 1.49 10.30 0.35
CA LEU A 81 0.75 9.26 -0.38
C LEU A 81 -0.63 9.77 -0.82
N GLN A 82 -0.87 9.81 -2.12
CA GLN A 82 -2.16 10.17 -2.72
C GLN A 82 -2.76 8.95 -3.42
N PHE A 83 -4.02 8.62 -3.14
CA PHE A 83 -4.72 7.54 -3.83
C PHE A 83 -5.62 8.09 -4.94
N MET A 84 -5.54 7.50 -6.12
CA MET A 84 -6.44 7.79 -7.23
C MET A 84 -7.85 7.33 -6.89
N TYR A 85 -8.84 8.07 -7.35
CA TYR A 85 -10.24 7.72 -7.20
C TYR A 85 -10.60 6.45 -7.99
N GLU A 86 -11.39 5.57 -7.36
CA GLU A 86 -12.11 4.49 -8.02
C GLU A 86 -13.46 4.26 -7.31
N PRO A 87 -14.53 3.83 -8.02
CA PRO A 87 -15.91 3.92 -7.51
C PRO A 87 -16.24 3.12 -6.24
N SER A 88 -15.41 2.13 -5.85
CA SER A 88 -15.67 1.31 -4.66
C SER A 88 -15.05 1.88 -3.38
N ASP A 89 -14.17 2.89 -3.49
CA ASP A 89 -13.38 3.45 -2.39
C ASP A 89 -12.61 2.39 -1.58
N ALA A 90 -12.21 1.28 -2.18
CA ALA A 90 -11.62 0.14 -1.49
C ALA A 90 -10.26 0.48 -0.86
N ALA A 91 -9.46 1.35 -1.49
CA ALA A 91 -8.21 1.85 -0.90
C ALA A 91 -8.49 2.62 0.41
N PHE A 92 -9.45 3.56 0.37
CA PHE A 92 -9.85 4.36 1.52
C PHE A 92 -10.42 3.49 2.65
N ARG A 93 -11.36 2.59 2.33
CA ARG A 93 -11.97 1.68 3.31
C ARG A 93 -10.94 0.77 3.97
N GLY A 94 -9.98 0.24 3.20
CA GLY A 94 -8.90 -0.59 3.73
C GLY A 94 -8.04 0.15 4.76
N LEU A 95 -7.64 1.39 4.46
CA LEU A 95 -6.88 2.24 5.39
C LEU A 95 -7.69 2.60 6.63
N MET A 96 -8.98 2.95 6.47
CA MET A 96 -9.86 3.24 7.60
C MET A 96 -10.07 2.02 8.51
N GLU A 97 -10.18 0.82 7.95
CA GLU A 97 -10.26 -0.41 8.74
C GLU A 97 -8.96 -0.66 9.51
N TYR A 98 -7.80 -0.45 8.88
CA TYR A 98 -6.50 -0.58 9.52
C TYR A 98 -6.35 0.42 10.66
N GLU A 99 -6.63 1.70 10.40
CA GLU A 99 -6.60 2.79 11.39
C GLU A 99 -7.50 2.47 12.59
N ARG A 100 -8.70 1.93 12.35
CA ARG A 100 -9.60 1.50 13.41
C ARG A 100 -8.97 0.40 14.28
N LYS A 101 -8.35 -0.62 13.67
CA LYS A 101 -7.67 -1.71 14.41
C LYS A 101 -6.46 -1.21 15.20
N PHE A 102 -5.73 -0.25 14.64
CA PHE A 102 -4.60 0.38 15.30
C PHE A 102 -5.03 1.18 16.54
N LYS A 103 -6.08 2.01 16.41
CA LYS A 103 -6.62 2.83 17.51
C LYS A 103 -7.36 2.04 18.57
N PHE A 104 -8.01 0.95 18.18
CA PHE A 104 -8.77 0.09 19.07
C PHE A 104 -8.29 -1.35 18.96
N PRO A 105 -7.11 -1.68 19.54
CA PRO A 105 -6.67 -3.05 19.61
C PRO A 105 -7.70 -3.83 20.42
N GLN A 106 -8.32 -4.86 19.83
CA GLN A 106 -9.11 -5.80 20.61
C GLN A 106 -8.13 -6.49 21.57
N ARG A 107 -8.30 -6.24 22.88
CA ARG A 107 -7.68 -7.06 23.92
C ARG A 107 -8.43 -8.38 23.90
N ASP A 108 -7.77 -9.41 23.39
CA ASP A 108 -8.13 -10.80 23.70
C ASP A 108 -7.80 -11.09 25.17
#